data_AF-A0A3R8SEP6-F1
#
_entry.id   AF-A0A3R8SEP6-F1
#
_cell.length_a   1.000
_cell.length_b   1.000
_cell.length_c   1.000
_cell.angle_alpha   90.00
_cell.angle_beta   90.00
_cell.angle_gamma   90.00
#
_symmetry.space_group_name_H-M   'P 1'
#
loop_
_entity.id
_entity.type
_entity.pdbx_description
1 polymer ?
#
loop_
_entity_poly.entity_id
_entity_poly.type
_entity_poly.pdbx_seq_one_letter_code
_entity_poly.pdbx_strand_id
1 'polypeptide(L)'
;MRVRFLADLSDGHDGGVGGREVFLRYCTVAGDEVATTWEQARADLIVEGLPVRVPPTYRGQRSYPGLFWAATNDRTLVYESLLELDRLWLADFDPAVTRICTQPFQVTGLDGTDARLHVPDVLLIDDDGTATVVDVKPAALVEKPRVRAQFEWTRRLCRDKGWRYEVFTGSDPILLRNIKLLALGRRPGRLPDEYLPEVRARLDEPETTLGNILARRPVTGDESLWHAAVFALAWSGEVTIDLHHPVNAETILQRTTEVMA
;
A
#
# COMPACT_ATOMS: atom_id res chain seq x y z
N MET A 1 -12.15 -19.75 8.40
CA MET A 1 -12.28 -19.13 9.73
C MET A 1 -13.42 -18.12 9.66
N ARG A 2 -14.57 -18.39 10.29
CA ARG A 2 -15.73 -17.48 10.26
C ARG A 2 -15.55 -16.45 11.38
N VAL A 3 -15.14 -15.23 11.02
CA VAL A 3 -15.20 -14.09 11.94
C VAL A 3 -16.68 -13.75 12.12
N ARG A 4 -17.20 -13.96 13.33
CA ARG A 4 -18.58 -13.56 13.69
C ARG A 4 -18.54 -12.07 14.01
N PHE A 5 -19.19 -11.27 13.16
CA PHE A 5 -19.51 -9.88 13.47
C PHE A 5 -20.65 -9.84 14.49
N LEU A 6 -20.40 -9.26 15.65
CA LEU A 6 -21.45 -8.80 16.56
C LEU A 6 -21.28 -7.29 16.73
N ALA A 7 -22.27 -6.56 16.21
CA ALA A 7 -22.59 -5.24 16.67
C ALA A 7 -23.20 -5.39 18.07
N ASP A 8 -22.54 -4.83 19.08
CA ASP A 8 -23.19 -4.24 20.26
C ASP A 8 -22.11 -3.74 21.22
N LEU A 9 -22.16 -2.43 21.50
CA LEU A 9 -21.84 -1.85 22.80
C LEU A 9 -22.62 -0.53 22.92
N SER A 10 -23.89 -0.63 23.27
CA SER A 10 -24.53 0.36 24.14
C SER A 10 -24.43 -0.15 25.57
N ASP A 11 -23.58 0.46 26.38
CA ASP A 11 -23.92 0.94 27.74
C ASP A 11 -22.67 1.18 28.60
N GLY A 12 -22.57 2.42 29.10
CA GLY A 12 -22.21 2.72 30.48
C GLY A 12 -20.75 3.04 30.83
N HIS A 13 -20.36 4.32 30.77
CA HIS A 13 -19.85 5.02 31.96
C HIS A 13 -19.97 6.56 31.80
N ASP A 14 -20.41 7.20 32.87
CA ASP A 14 -20.64 8.64 32.99
C ASP A 14 -19.50 9.29 33.80
N GLY A 15 -19.16 10.54 33.49
CA GLY A 15 -18.35 11.42 34.34
C GLY A 15 -16.89 11.66 33.94
N GLY A 16 -16.65 12.60 33.02
CA GLY A 16 -15.32 13.17 32.78
C GLY A 16 -15.29 14.21 31.66
N VAL A 17 -14.93 15.45 31.99
CA VAL A 17 -14.93 16.62 31.10
C VAL A 17 -14.00 16.44 29.87
N GLY A 18 -14.57 16.46 28.66
CA GLY A 18 -13.97 17.22 27.55
C GLY A 18 -13.36 16.51 26.34
N GLY A 19 -13.47 15.18 26.19
CA GLY A 19 -13.08 14.48 24.96
C GLY A 19 -14.05 13.33 24.68
N ARG A 20 -14.78 13.37 23.57
CA ARG A 20 -15.62 12.24 23.15
C ARG A 20 -14.69 11.10 22.74
N GLU A 21 -14.54 10.11 23.60
CA GLU A 21 -13.63 8.99 23.42
C GLU A 21 -13.89 8.28 22.08
N VAL A 22 -12.82 8.05 21.31
CA VAL A 22 -12.87 7.37 20.02
C VAL A 22 -12.25 5.99 20.23
N PHE A 23 -13.00 4.96 19.85
CA PHE A 23 -12.57 3.56 19.98
C PHE A 23 -12.03 3.04 18.66
N LEU A 24 -11.07 2.14 18.75
CA LEU A 24 -10.46 1.46 17.62
C LEU A 24 -10.41 -0.04 17.90
N ARG A 25 -10.72 -0.84 16.88
CA ARG A 25 -10.58 -2.30 16.90
C ARG A 25 -9.71 -2.75 15.73
N TYR A 26 -8.76 -3.64 15.98
CA TYR A 26 -7.92 -4.24 14.95
C TYR A 26 -7.69 -5.73 15.24
N CYS A 27 -7.22 -6.48 14.24
CA CYS A 27 -6.85 -7.88 14.43
C CYS A 27 -5.33 -8.01 14.47
N THR A 28 -4.78 -8.77 15.42
CA THR A 28 -3.34 -9.09 15.45
C THR A 28 -2.97 -10.02 14.29
N VAL A 29 -1.67 -10.24 14.08
CA VAL A 29 -1.18 -11.24 13.11
C VAL A 29 -1.63 -12.67 13.45
N ALA A 30 -1.91 -12.95 14.72
CA ALA A 30 -2.46 -14.23 15.18
C ALA A 30 -3.98 -14.36 14.94
N GLY A 31 -4.65 -13.26 14.56
CA GLY A 31 -6.09 -13.21 14.34
C GLY A 31 -6.90 -12.86 15.59
N ASP A 32 -6.26 -12.45 16.68
CA ASP A 32 -6.94 -11.98 17.89
C ASP A 32 -7.51 -10.58 17.67
N GLU A 33 -8.74 -10.33 18.12
CA GLU A 33 -9.32 -8.99 18.10
C GLU A 33 -8.83 -8.18 19.31
N VAL A 34 -8.32 -6.98 19.05
CA VAL A 34 -7.89 -6.02 20.07
C VAL A 34 -8.80 -4.80 19.98
N ALA A 35 -9.44 -4.46 21.09
CA ALA A 35 -10.17 -3.21 21.27
C ALA A 35 -9.34 -2.25 22.14
N THR A 36 -9.21 -1.01 21.70
CA THR A 36 -8.45 0.04 22.38
C THR A 36 -9.04 1.43 22.06
N THR A 37 -8.45 2.48 22.60
CA THR A 37 -8.80 3.85 22.22
C THR A 37 -7.96 4.31 21.03
N TRP A 38 -8.45 5.29 20.28
CA TRP A 38 -7.70 5.94 19.20
C TRP A 38 -6.37 6.51 19.71
N GLU A 39 -6.35 7.04 20.93
CA GLU A 39 -5.15 7.58 21.57
C GLU A 39 -4.08 6.49 21.76
N GLN A 40 -4.48 5.33 22.31
CA GLN A 40 -3.57 4.21 22.61
C GLN A 40 -3.22 3.35 21.38
N ALA A 41 -3.97 3.47 20.28
CA ALA A 41 -3.73 2.73 19.06
C ALA A 41 -2.31 2.96 18.50
N ARG A 42 -1.65 1.88 18.10
CA ARG A 42 -0.25 1.87 17.66
C ARG A 42 -0.16 1.37 16.22
N ALA A 43 0.32 2.22 15.31
CA ALA A 43 0.37 1.90 13.88
C ALA A 43 1.27 0.68 13.61
N ASP A 44 2.39 0.57 14.33
CA ASP A 44 3.35 -0.53 14.21
C ASP A 44 2.77 -1.89 14.61
N LEU A 45 1.81 -1.92 15.55
CA LEU A 45 1.09 -3.16 15.90
C LEU A 45 -0.04 -3.46 14.93
N ILE A 46 -0.76 -2.42 14.50
CA ILE A 46 -1.91 -2.54 13.60
C ILE A 46 -1.47 -3.02 12.21
N VAL A 47 -0.37 -2.49 11.67
CA VAL A 47 0.06 -2.79 10.30
C VAL A 47 0.47 -4.25 10.13
N GLU A 48 0.91 -4.91 11.20
CA GLU A 48 1.24 -6.34 11.23
C GLU A 48 0.00 -7.23 11.21
N GLY A 49 -1.13 -6.65 11.58
CA GLY A 49 -2.41 -7.30 11.73
C GLY A 49 -2.98 -7.93 10.47
N LEU A 50 -3.97 -8.79 10.70
CA LEU A 50 -4.87 -9.27 9.67
C LEU A 50 -5.97 -8.24 9.39
N PRO A 51 -6.59 -8.23 8.19
CA PRO A 51 -7.69 -7.32 7.90
C PRO A 51 -8.87 -7.59 8.83
N VAL A 52 -9.48 -6.52 9.38
CA VAL A 52 -10.63 -6.66 10.33
C VAL A 52 -11.90 -7.19 9.68
N ARG A 53 -11.96 -7.16 8.35
CA ARG A 53 -13.03 -7.76 7.57
C ARG A 53 -12.43 -8.41 6.33
N VAL A 54 -13.08 -9.44 5.82
CA VAL A 54 -12.72 -10.04 4.52
C VAL A 54 -13.81 -9.64 3.54
N PRO A 55 -13.46 -9.12 2.35
CA PRO A 55 -14.44 -8.70 1.36
C PRO A 55 -15.33 -9.86 0.94
N PRO A 56 -16.66 -9.72 0.91
CA PRO A 56 -17.54 -10.76 0.38
C PRO A 56 -17.41 -10.84 -1.15
N THR A 57 -17.58 -12.05 -1.69
CA THR A 57 -17.66 -12.30 -3.14
C THR A 57 -19.02 -12.88 -3.49
N TYR A 58 -19.75 -12.24 -4.41
CA TYR A 58 -21.08 -12.72 -4.85
C TYR A 58 -21.40 -12.36 -6.31
N ARG A 59 -22.36 -13.09 -6.91
CA ARG A 59 -22.77 -12.88 -8.32
C ARG A 59 -23.38 -11.49 -8.51
N GLY A 60 -22.90 -10.76 -9.52
CA GLY A 60 -23.40 -9.42 -9.87
C GLY A 60 -22.74 -8.27 -9.10
N GLN A 61 -21.71 -8.56 -8.31
CA GLN A 61 -20.90 -7.55 -7.64
C GLN A 61 -20.21 -6.65 -8.67
N ARG A 62 -20.29 -5.33 -8.46
CA ARG A 62 -19.67 -4.32 -9.34
C ARG A 62 -18.20 -4.11 -9.03
N SER A 63 -17.78 -4.40 -7.80
CA SER A 63 -16.40 -4.33 -7.37
C SER A 63 -15.72 -5.68 -7.58
N TYR A 64 -14.40 -5.67 -7.79
CA TYR A 64 -13.60 -6.86 -8.04
C TYR A 64 -12.71 -7.11 -6.83
N PRO A 65 -13.16 -7.89 -5.83
CA PRO A 65 -12.31 -8.27 -4.71
C PRO A 65 -11.24 -9.28 -5.14
N GLY A 66 -10.09 -9.27 -4.47
CA GLY A 66 -9.01 -10.19 -4.78
C GLY A 66 -7.88 -10.21 -3.77
N LEU A 67 -6.82 -10.91 -4.16
CA LEU A 67 -5.60 -11.09 -3.39
C LEU A 67 -4.42 -10.47 -4.14
N PHE A 68 -3.63 -9.67 -3.44
CA PHE A 68 -2.43 -9.03 -3.96
C PHE A 68 -1.23 -9.45 -3.12
N TRP A 69 -0.28 -10.18 -3.68
CA TRP A 69 0.99 -10.40 -3.00
C TRP A 69 1.83 -9.12 -3.11
N ALA A 70 2.22 -8.56 -1.97
CA ALA A 70 3.07 -7.38 -1.83
C ALA A 70 4.51 -7.80 -1.53
N ALA A 71 5.46 -7.32 -2.33
CA ALA A 71 6.89 -7.50 -2.09
C ALA A 71 7.33 -6.86 -0.78
N THR A 72 6.80 -5.68 -0.47
CA THR A 72 7.09 -4.88 0.73
C THR A 72 6.85 -5.67 2.02
N ASN A 73 5.79 -6.47 2.05
CA ASN A 73 5.43 -7.26 3.23
C ASN A 73 5.88 -8.73 3.17
N ASP A 74 6.32 -9.21 2.00
CA ASP A 74 6.45 -10.63 1.68
C ASP A 74 5.17 -11.45 2.02
N ARG A 75 3.98 -10.85 1.82
CA ARG A 75 2.69 -11.50 2.14
C ARG A 75 1.56 -11.06 1.22
N THR A 76 0.46 -11.79 1.29
CA THR A 76 -0.76 -11.49 0.54
C THR A 76 -1.68 -10.54 1.31
N LEU A 77 -2.11 -9.48 0.64
CA LEU A 77 -3.08 -8.49 1.10
C LEU A 77 -4.41 -8.67 0.36
N VAL A 78 -5.51 -8.27 0.99
CA VAL A 78 -6.86 -8.26 0.37
C VAL A 78 -7.21 -6.89 -0.18
N TYR A 79 -7.96 -6.83 -1.27
CA TYR A 79 -8.57 -5.61 -1.79
C TYR A 79 -10.02 -5.88 -2.23
N GLU A 80 -10.88 -4.86 -2.23
CA GLU A 80 -12.31 -4.96 -2.62
C GLU A 80 -12.60 -4.38 -4.00
N SER A 81 -11.70 -3.55 -4.53
CA SER A 81 -11.86 -2.86 -5.80
C SER A 81 -10.56 -2.73 -6.59
N LEU A 82 -10.65 -2.56 -7.91
CA LEU A 82 -9.48 -2.32 -8.75
C LEU A 82 -8.77 -1.00 -8.42
N LEU A 83 -9.49 -0.01 -7.86
CA LEU A 83 -8.90 1.25 -7.43
C LEU A 83 -8.04 1.06 -6.17
N GLU A 84 -8.46 0.20 -5.24
CA GLU A 84 -7.62 -0.20 -4.11
C GLU A 84 -6.39 -0.97 -4.61
N LEU A 85 -6.57 -1.89 -5.57
CA LEU A 85 -5.45 -2.59 -6.19
C LEU A 85 -4.44 -1.63 -6.82
N ASP A 86 -4.88 -0.56 -7.47
CA ASP A 86 -3.99 0.46 -8.02
C ASP A 86 -3.19 1.19 -6.92
N ARG A 87 -3.80 1.49 -5.77
CA ARG A 87 -3.07 2.07 -4.62
C ARG A 87 -2.05 1.11 -4.03
N LEU A 88 -2.37 -0.18 -3.99
CA LEU A 88 -1.44 -1.24 -3.55
C LEU A 88 -0.24 -1.37 -4.48
N TRP A 89 -0.43 -1.26 -5.80
CA TRP A 89 0.69 -1.24 -6.74
C TRP A 89 1.64 -0.07 -6.51
N LEU A 90 1.10 1.12 -6.24
CA LEU A 90 1.90 2.30 -5.92
C LEU A 90 2.65 2.13 -4.59
N ALA A 91 1.95 1.64 -3.55
CA ALA A 91 2.56 1.40 -2.25
C ALA A 91 3.68 0.35 -2.30
N ASP A 92 3.47 -0.74 -3.04
CA ASP A 92 4.43 -1.86 -3.10
C ASP A 92 5.69 -1.53 -3.91
N PHE A 93 5.61 -0.51 -4.76
CA PHE A 93 6.72 -0.02 -5.58
C PHE A 93 7.51 1.11 -4.89
N ASP A 94 6.90 1.84 -3.97
CA ASP A 94 7.53 2.98 -3.31
C ASP A 94 8.55 2.50 -2.25
N PRO A 95 9.87 2.74 -2.44
CA PRO A 95 10.89 2.27 -1.51
C PRO A 95 10.81 2.93 -0.13
N ALA A 96 10.12 4.08 0.00
CA ALA A 96 9.88 4.68 1.30
C ALA A 96 8.87 3.87 2.12
N VAL A 97 7.96 3.11 1.50
CA VAL A 97 6.95 2.33 2.21
C VAL A 97 7.54 1.01 2.68
N THR A 98 7.56 0.78 3.99
CA THR A 98 8.14 -0.43 4.60
C THR A 98 7.11 -1.43 5.09
N ARG A 99 5.86 -1.02 5.29
CA ARG A 99 4.74 -1.90 5.65
C ARG A 99 3.43 -1.45 5.02
N ILE A 100 2.66 -2.43 4.55
CA ILE A 100 1.30 -2.23 4.02
C ILE A 100 0.32 -3.14 4.78
N CYS A 101 -0.83 -2.59 5.17
CA CYS A 101 -1.95 -3.35 5.71
C CYS A 101 -3.25 -2.89 5.06
N THR A 102 -4.14 -3.81 4.72
CA THR A 102 -5.46 -3.48 4.17
C THR A 102 -6.56 -3.74 5.18
N GLN A 103 -7.58 -2.89 5.18
CA GLN A 103 -8.67 -2.92 6.16
C GLN A 103 -8.13 -3.03 7.61
N PRO A 104 -7.23 -2.10 8.00
CA PRO A 104 -6.32 -2.28 9.12
C PRO A 104 -7.03 -2.25 10.48
N PHE A 105 -8.11 -1.47 10.59
CA PHE A 105 -8.87 -1.31 11.81
C PHE A 105 -10.28 -0.78 11.55
N GLN A 106 -11.16 -0.94 12.51
CA GLN A 106 -12.43 -0.23 12.61
C GLN A 106 -12.32 0.87 13.66
N VAL A 107 -12.62 2.11 13.29
CA VAL A 107 -12.71 3.25 14.19
C VAL A 107 -14.16 3.66 14.40
N THR A 108 -14.53 3.92 15.65
CA THR A 108 -15.89 4.33 16.05
C THR A 108 -15.83 5.48 17.03
N GLY A 109 -16.69 6.47 16.85
CA GLY A 109 -16.75 7.61 17.76
C GLY A 109 -17.80 8.62 17.32
N LEU A 110 -17.87 9.73 18.05
CA LEU A 110 -18.78 10.83 17.74
C LEU A 110 -18.09 11.89 16.90
N ASP A 111 -18.79 12.40 15.89
CA ASP A 111 -18.44 13.59 15.13
C ASP A 111 -19.51 14.65 15.35
N GLY A 112 -19.29 15.55 16.31
CA GLY A 112 -20.40 16.32 16.86
C GLY A 112 -21.43 15.36 17.47
N THR A 113 -22.70 15.47 17.11
CA THR A 113 -23.77 14.59 17.60
C THR A 113 -23.89 13.28 16.81
N ASP A 114 -23.19 13.14 15.69
CA ASP A 114 -23.34 11.99 14.80
C ASP A 114 -22.40 10.86 15.21
N ALA A 115 -22.94 9.67 15.46
CA ALA A 115 -22.15 8.46 15.61
C ALA A 115 -21.57 8.03 14.25
N ARG A 116 -20.26 7.81 14.21
CA ARG A 116 -19.54 7.34 13.04
C ARG A 116 -18.87 6.01 13.30
N LEU A 117 -18.86 5.17 12.27
CA LEU A 117 -18.12 3.93 12.17
C LEU A 117 -17.43 3.89 10.82
N HIS A 118 -16.16 3.53 10.81
CA HIS A 118 -15.36 3.52 9.60
C HIS A 118 -14.24 2.49 9.66
N VAL A 119 -13.98 1.88 8.51
CA VAL A 119 -12.84 0.99 8.27
C VAL A 119 -12.08 1.61 7.11
N PRO A 120 -10.86 2.15 7.33
CA PRO A 120 -10.04 2.64 6.23
C PRO A 120 -9.63 1.51 5.28
N ASP A 121 -9.25 1.85 4.06
CA ASP A 121 -8.89 0.85 3.06
C ASP A 121 -7.45 0.35 3.23
N VAL A 122 -6.49 1.25 3.50
CA VAL A 122 -5.07 0.92 3.65
C VAL A 122 -4.43 1.69 4.80
N LEU A 123 -3.48 1.06 5.51
CA LEU A 123 -2.50 1.70 6.38
C LEU A 123 -1.10 1.44 5.82
N LEU A 124 -0.31 2.50 5.69
CA LEU A 124 1.08 2.47 5.25
C LEU A 124 1.98 2.95 6.38
N ILE A 125 3.17 2.35 6.48
CA ILE A 125 4.27 2.86 7.32
C ILE A 125 5.46 3.15 6.40
N ASP A 126 5.95 4.39 6.45
CA ASP A 126 7.14 4.81 5.74
C ASP A 126 8.41 4.41 6.54
N ASP A 127 9.59 4.51 5.93
CA ASP A 127 10.89 4.18 6.52
C ASP A 127 11.26 5.08 7.72
N ASP A 128 10.78 6.32 7.73
CA ASP A 128 10.86 7.27 8.84
C ASP A 128 9.87 6.97 9.98
N GLY A 129 9.05 5.92 9.84
CA GLY A 129 8.03 5.51 10.81
C GLY A 129 6.70 6.26 10.69
N THR A 130 6.54 7.14 9.70
CA THR A 130 5.30 7.87 9.47
C THR A 130 4.18 6.91 9.08
N ALA A 131 3.06 6.98 9.82
CA ALA A 131 1.85 6.25 9.48
C ALA A 131 0.95 7.08 8.55
N THR A 132 0.50 6.48 7.45
CA THR A 132 -0.48 7.08 6.53
C THR A 132 -1.72 6.20 6.43
N VAL A 133 -2.88 6.74 6.82
CA VAL A 133 -4.19 6.12 6.59
C VAL A 133 -4.71 6.56 5.23
N VAL A 134 -5.10 5.60 4.40
CA VAL A 134 -5.59 5.84 3.04
C VAL A 134 -7.02 5.35 2.90
N ASP A 135 -7.89 6.25 2.45
CA ASP A 135 -9.23 5.93 1.97
C ASP A 135 -9.27 6.00 0.45
N VAL A 136 -9.85 4.98 -0.19
CA VAL A 136 -9.91 4.84 -1.63
C VAL A 136 -11.31 5.17 -2.12
N LYS A 137 -11.42 6.12 -3.05
CA LYS A 137 -12.71 6.53 -3.57
C LYS A 137 -12.64 7.04 -5.00
N PRO A 138 -13.54 6.61 -5.91
CA PRO A 138 -13.66 7.26 -7.21
C PRO A 138 -13.90 8.76 -7.06
N ALA A 139 -13.18 9.59 -7.82
CA ALA A 139 -13.24 11.05 -7.73
C ALA A 139 -14.69 11.60 -7.78
N ALA A 140 -15.52 11.04 -8.65
CA ALA A 140 -16.93 11.42 -8.79
C ALA A 140 -17.81 11.17 -7.54
N LEU A 141 -17.32 10.41 -6.56
CA LEU A 141 -18.04 10.09 -5.32
C LEU A 141 -17.52 10.84 -4.10
N VAL A 142 -16.36 11.50 -4.18
CA VAL A 142 -15.72 12.18 -3.05
C VAL A 142 -16.57 13.35 -2.55
N GLU A 143 -17.15 14.12 -3.47
CA GLU A 143 -17.96 15.31 -3.13
C GLU A 143 -19.34 15.00 -2.55
N LYS A 144 -19.73 13.71 -2.47
CA LYS A 144 -21.00 13.34 -1.83
C LYS A 144 -20.94 13.74 -0.35
N PRO A 145 -21.92 14.51 0.18
CA PRO A 145 -21.83 15.09 1.52
C PRO A 145 -21.48 14.08 2.63
N ARG A 146 -22.08 12.89 2.61
CA ARG A 146 -21.79 11.82 3.58
C ARG A 146 -20.35 11.29 3.48
N VAL A 147 -19.81 11.17 2.27
CA VAL A 147 -18.44 10.71 2.01
C VAL A 147 -17.45 11.75 2.49
N ARG A 148 -17.65 13.01 2.08
CA ARG A 148 -16.81 14.13 2.52
C ARG A 148 -16.80 14.28 4.04
N ALA A 149 -17.96 14.19 4.69
CA ALA A 149 -18.06 14.29 6.14
C ALA A 149 -17.32 13.14 6.87
N GLN A 150 -17.37 11.93 6.32
CA GLN A 150 -16.59 10.79 6.82
C GLN A 150 -15.09 11.04 6.70
N PHE A 151 -14.62 11.47 5.53
CA PHE A 151 -13.20 11.74 5.29
C PHE A 151 -12.67 12.90 6.12
N GLU A 152 -13.45 13.96 6.30
CA GLU A 152 -13.07 15.07 7.17
C GLU A 152 -12.95 14.63 8.63
N TRP A 153 -13.81 13.75 9.11
CA TRP A 153 -13.68 13.19 10.45
C TRP A 153 -12.42 12.34 10.59
N THR A 154 -12.19 11.38 9.68
CA THR A 154 -10.96 10.55 9.69
C THR A 154 -9.70 11.40 9.57
N ARG A 155 -9.70 12.43 8.73
CA ARG A 155 -8.60 13.39 8.57
C ARG A 155 -8.27 14.12 9.88
N ARG A 156 -9.28 14.59 10.62
CA ARG A 156 -9.08 15.21 11.93
C ARG A 156 -8.45 14.24 12.92
N LEU A 157 -8.98 13.01 13.02
CA LEU A 157 -8.43 11.98 13.90
C LEU A 157 -6.97 11.68 13.61
N CYS A 158 -6.62 11.51 12.33
CA CYS A 158 -5.24 11.25 11.91
C CYS A 158 -4.32 12.42 12.26
N ARG A 159 -4.71 13.65 11.89
CA ARG A 159 -3.92 14.86 12.19
C ARG A 159 -3.66 15.00 13.68
N ASP A 160 -4.68 14.83 14.52
CA ASP A 160 -4.56 15.01 15.96
C ASP A 160 -3.69 13.90 16.60
N LYS A 161 -3.60 12.73 15.95
CA LYS A 161 -2.69 11.62 16.32
C LYS A 161 -1.27 11.78 15.76
N GLY A 162 -1.05 12.72 14.84
CA GLY A 162 0.22 12.86 14.10
C GLY A 162 0.37 11.89 12.93
N TRP A 163 -0.71 11.25 12.47
CA TRP A 163 -0.73 10.39 11.29
C TRP A 163 -1.10 11.21 10.04
N ARG A 164 -0.54 10.82 8.89
CA ARG A 164 -0.97 11.35 7.59
C ARG A 164 -2.29 10.72 7.17
N TYR A 165 -3.06 11.45 6.37
CA TYR A 165 -4.32 10.98 5.81
C TYR A 165 -4.42 11.31 4.33
N GLU A 166 -4.70 10.28 3.53
CA GLU A 166 -4.81 10.35 2.07
C GLU A 166 -6.21 9.92 1.63
N VAL A 167 -6.79 10.65 0.68
CA VAL A 167 -7.93 10.15 -0.10
C VAL A 167 -7.45 9.85 -1.50
N PHE A 168 -7.27 8.57 -1.82
CA PHE A 168 -6.80 8.13 -3.12
C PHE A 168 -7.96 8.01 -4.12
N THR A 169 -7.87 8.76 -5.22
CA THR A 169 -8.91 8.78 -6.25
C THR A 169 -8.48 8.19 -7.59
N GLY A 170 -7.29 7.59 -7.64
CA GLY A 170 -6.65 7.10 -8.85
C GLY A 170 -5.30 7.77 -9.09
N SER A 171 -4.53 7.20 -10.00
CA SER A 171 -3.23 7.71 -10.43
C SER A 171 -3.15 7.72 -11.96
N ASP A 172 -2.08 8.30 -12.50
CA ASP A 172 -1.81 8.29 -13.93
C ASP A 172 -1.77 6.85 -14.47
N PRO A 173 -2.58 6.50 -15.49
CA PRO A 173 -2.55 5.19 -16.11
C PRO A 173 -1.18 4.78 -16.67
N ILE A 174 -0.36 5.73 -17.12
CA ILE A 174 0.99 5.45 -17.65
C ILE A 174 1.90 5.00 -16.50
N LEU A 175 1.91 5.75 -15.39
CA LEU A 175 2.64 5.40 -14.18
C LEU A 175 2.26 3.98 -13.69
N LEU A 176 0.95 3.71 -13.55
CA LEU A 176 0.47 2.40 -13.11
C LEU A 176 0.85 1.27 -14.07
N ARG A 177 0.79 1.51 -15.38
CA ARG A 177 1.22 0.53 -16.39
C ARG A 177 2.70 0.22 -16.26
N ASN A 178 3.53 1.25 -16.09
CA ASN A 178 4.98 1.09 -15.98
C ASN A 178 5.35 0.37 -14.68
N ILE A 179 4.74 0.70 -13.55
CA ILE A 179 4.94 -0.04 -12.28
C ILE A 179 4.55 -1.50 -12.44
N LYS A 180 3.39 -1.79 -13.06
CA LYS A 180 2.94 -3.16 -13.32
C LYS A 180 3.86 -3.93 -14.27
N LEU A 181 4.58 -3.25 -15.17
CA LEU A 181 5.64 -3.85 -15.99
C LEU A 181 6.87 -4.19 -15.12
N LEU A 182 7.34 -3.22 -14.32
CA LEU A 182 8.48 -3.41 -13.42
C LEU A 182 8.24 -4.49 -12.36
N ALA A 183 6.98 -4.77 -12.03
CA ALA A 183 6.57 -5.83 -11.12
C ALA A 183 7.06 -7.23 -11.51
N LEU A 184 7.55 -7.45 -12.73
CA LEU A 184 8.27 -8.66 -13.10
C LEU A 184 9.53 -8.87 -12.23
N GLY A 185 10.19 -7.78 -11.83
CA GLY A 185 11.41 -7.77 -11.02
C GLY A 185 11.18 -7.73 -9.50
N ARG A 186 9.93 -7.62 -9.02
CA ARG A 186 9.63 -7.41 -7.58
C ARG A 186 9.91 -8.59 -6.65
N ARG A 187 10.43 -9.70 -7.20
CA ARG A 187 10.76 -10.93 -6.45
C ARG A 187 12.21 -11.33 -6.72
N PRO A 188 13.20 -10.51 -6.34
CA PRO A 188 14.60 -10.76 -6.65
C PRO A 188 15.09 -12.12 -6.12
N GLY A 189 14.59 -12.57 -4.96
CA GLY A 189 14.94 -13.90 -4.40
C GLY A 189 14.44 -15.11 -5.19
N ARG A 190 13.72 -14.92 -6.31
CA ARG A 190 13.37 -16.00 -7.26
C ARG A 190 14.32 -16.07 -8.46
N LEU A 191 15.22 -15.11 -8.60
CA LEU A 191 16.25 -15.12 -9.63
C LEU A 191 17.40 -16.01 -9.17
N PRO A 192 18.09 -16.71 -10.09
CA PRO A 192 19.37 -17.34 -9.78
C PRO A 192 20.39 -16.28 -9.31
N ASP A 193 21.24 -16.66 -8.35
CA ASP A 193 22.12 -15.75 -7.61
C ASP A 193 23.08 -14.96 -8.52
N GLU A 194 23.40 -15.48 -9.70
CA GLU A 194 24.29 -14.84 -10.66
C GLU A 194 23.68 -13.62 -11.37
N TYR A 195 22.36 -13.54 -11.52
CA TYR A 195 21.73 -12.57 -12.42
C TYR A 195 21.87 -11.12 -11.95
N LEU A 196 21.59 -10.83 -10.66
CA LEU A 196 21.67 -9.45 -10.16
C LEU A 196 23.09 -8.90 -10.16
N PRO A 197 24.12 -9.62 -9.65
CA PRO A 197 25.52 -9.20 -9.81
C PRO A 197 25.89 -8.99 -11.27
N GLU A 198 25.40 -9.84 -12.17
CA GLU A 198 25.74 -9.78 -13.58
C GLU A 198 25.13 -8.57 -14.31
N VAL A 199 23.87 -8.22 -14.01
CA VAL A 199 23.23 -6.99 -14.51
C VAL A 199 23.96 -5.76 -13.96
N ARG A 200 24.24 -5.72 -12.65
CA ARG A 200 24.97 -4.61 -12.03
C ARG A 200 26.33 -4.41 -12.69
N ALA A 201 27.08 -5.48 -12.93
CA ALA A 201 28.38 -5.46 -13.58
C ALA A 201 28.34 -5.11 -15.08
N ARG A 202 27.16 -4.98 -15.70
CA ARG A 202 26.98 -4.54 -17.09
C ARG A 202 26.34 -3.16 -17.21
N LEU A 203 25.90 -2.58 -16.10
CA LEU A 203 25.47 -1.18 -15.99
C LEU A 203 26.69 -0.25 -15.89
N ASP A 204 27.72 -0.45 -16.71
CA ASP A 204 29.04 0.19 -16.52
C ASP A 204 29.02 1.72 -16.60
N GLU A 205 28.04 2.28 -17.30
CA GLU A 205 27.85 3.71 -17.48
C GLU A 205 26.85 4.26 -16.43
N PRO A 206 26.99 5.54 -16.02
CA PRO A 206 26.02 6.20 -15.14
C PRO A 206 24.59 6.17 -15.70
N GLU A 207 24.47 6.16 -17.03
CA GLU A 207 23.22 6.09 -17.76
C GLU A 207 23.31 5.08 -18.91
N THR A 208 22.23 4.35 -19.14
CA THR A 208 22.08 3.51 -20.33
C THR A 208 20.62 3.45 -20.76
N THR A 209 20.34 2.95 -21.96
CA THR A 209 18.95 2.70 -22.38
C THR A 209 18.50 1.31 -21.99
N LEU A 210 17.20 1.11 -21.78
CA LEU A 210 16.63 -0.19 -21.47
C LEU A 210 16.99 -1.20 -22.57
N GLY A 211 16.86 -0.83 -23.84
CA GLY A 211 17.21 -1.67 -24.98
C GLY A 211 18.67 -2.10 -24.96
N ASN A 212 19.59 -1.19 -24.61
CA ASN A 212 21.02 -1.50 -24.54
C ASN A 212 21.34 -2.51 -23.43
N ILE A 213 20.80 -2.34 -22.22
CA ILE A 213 21.07 -3.31 -21.13
C ILE A 213 20.40 -4.66 -21.39
N LEU A 214 19.20 -4.67 -21.99
CA LEU A 214 18.52 -5.91 -22.36
C LEU A 214 19.30 -6.68 -23.44
N ALA A 215 19.91 -5.99 -24.40
CA ALA A 215 20.74 -6.60 -25.44
C ALA A 215 22.08 -7.16 -24.93
N ARG A 216 22.55 -6.74 -23.74
CA ARG A 216 23.79 -7.24 -23.10
C ARG A 216 23.62 -8.57 -22.36
N ARG A 217 22.46 -9.22 -22.51
CA ARG A 217 22.17 -10.55 -21.94
C ARG A 217 23.29 -11.54 -22.27
N PRO A 218 23.73 -12.38 -21.32
CA PRO A 218 24.64 -13.49 -21.60
C PRO A 218 24.06 -14.42 -22.66
N VAL A 219 24.91 -14.98 -23.52
CA VAL A 219 24.46 -15.94 -24.57
C VAL A 219 23.74 -17.15 -23.96
N THR A 220 24.20 -17.59 -22.79
CA THR A 220 23.62 -18.71 -22.04
C THR A 220 22.47 -18.31 -21.13
N GLY A 221 22.18 -17.01 -20.98
CA GLY A 221 21.18 -16.49 -20.05
C GLY A 221 19.77 -16.54 -20.63
N ASP A 222 18.80 -16.93 -19.80
CA ASP A 222 17.37 -16.84 -20.11
C ASP A 222 16.91 -15.38 -20.25
N GLU A 223 16.09 -15.09 -21.26
CA GLU A 223 15.58 -13.76 -21.56
C GLU A 223 14.69 -13.19 -20.46
N SER A 224 13.76 -14.00 -19.96
CA SER A 224 12.77 -13.56 -18.99
C SER A 224 13.41 -13.28 -17.64
N LEU A 225 14.37 -14.13 -17.24
CA LEU A 225 15.16 -13.90 -16.03
C LEU A 225 16.06 -12.67 -16.15
N TRP A 226 16.63 -12.42 -17.34
CA TRP A 226 17.42 -11.21 -17.58
C TRP A 226 16.56 -9.94 -17.45
N HIS A 227 15.37 -9.93 -18.07
CA HIS A 227 14.43 -8.81 -17.97
C HIS A 227 13.98 -8.60 -16.51
N ALA A 228 13.65 -9.68 -15.81
CA ALA A 228 13.28 -9.64 -14.40
C ALA A 228 14.42 -9.08 -13.53
N ALA A 229 15.67 -9.45 -13.79
CA ALA A 229 16.83 -8.93 -13.07
C ALA A 229 17.07 -7.44 -13.32
N VAL A 230 16.92 -6.96 -14.56
CA VAL A 230 16.99 -5.52 -14.86
C VAL A 230 15.87 -4.75 -14.17
N PHE A 231 14.63 -5.25 -14.22
CA PHE A 231 13.51 -4.62 -13.54
C PHE A 231 13.56 -4.73 -12.02
N ALA A 232 14.28 -5.71 -11.46
CA ALA A 232 14.50 -5.81 -10.02
C ALA A 232 15.36 -4.66 -9.50
N LEU A 233 16.34 -4.19 -10.29
CA LEU A 233 17.13 -2.99 -9.94
C LEU A 233 16.27 -1.72 -9.98
N ALA A 234 15.33 -1.63 -10.93
CA ALA A 234 14.38 -0.52 -10.96
C ALA A 234 13.37 -0.59 -9.80
N TRP A 235 12.89 -1.78 -9.45
CA TRP A 235 11.94 -1.99 -8.36
C TRP A 235 12.56 -1.69 -6.98
N SER A 236 13.83 -2.03 -6.78
CA SER A 236 14.57 -1.77 -5.54
C SER A 236 15.06 -0.32 -5.42
N GLY A 237 14.92 0.49 -6.47
CA GLY A 237 15.43 1.86 -6.49
C GLY A 237 16.95 1.97 -6.73
N GLU A 238 17.66 0.88 -7.05
CA GLU A 238 19.07 0.93 -7.45
C GLU A 238 19.26 1.63 -8.81
N VAL A 239 18.21 1.63 -9.64
CA VAL A 239 18.13 2.35 -10.90
C VAL A 239 16.83 3.14 -10.95
N THR A 240 16.89 4.40 -11.38
CA THR A 240 15.72 5.21 -11.66
C THR A 240 15.36 5.17 -13.14
N ILE A 241 14.07 5.24 -13.42
CA ILE A 241 13.51 5.45 -14.75
C ILE A 241 12.39 6.50 -14.67
N ASP A 242 12.18 7.27 -15.72
CA ASP A 242 11.01 8.15 -15.79
C ASP A 242 9.74 7.31 -16.05
N LEU A 243 8.89 7.23 -15.02
CA LEU A 243 7.66 6.46 -15.04
C LEU A 243 6.46 7.21 -15.63
N HIS A 244 6.61 8.49 -15.98
CA HIS A 244 5.55 9.31 -16.58
C HIS A 244 5.45 9.17 -18.10
N HIS A 245 6.41 8.47 -18.71
CA HIS A 245 6.38 8.14 -20.14
C HIS A 245 6.35 6.62 -20.34
N PRO A 246 5.71 6.09 -21.40
CA PRO A 246 5.67 4.65 -21.62
C PRO A 246 7.07 4.02 -21.70
N VAL A 247 7.33 3.04 -20.84
CA VAL A 247 8.63 2.33 -20.82
C VAL A 247 8.83 1.57 -22.14
N ASN A 248 9.96 1.83 -22.80
CA ASN A 248 10.35 1.25 -24.08
C ASN A 248 11.89 1.14 -24.18
N ALA A 249 12.41 0.69 -25.33
CA ALA A 249 13.84 0.46 -25.52
C ALA A 249 14.71 1.73 -25.33
N GLU A 250 14.17 2.93 -25.58
CA GLU A 250 14.86 4.20 -25.42
C GLU A 250 14.74 4.79 -24.00
N THR A 251 14.00 4.12 -23.10
CA THR A 251 13.90 4.56 -21.70
C THR A 251 15.28 4.57 -21.07
N ILE A 252 15.66 5.71 -20.50
CA ILE A 252 16.92 5.87 -19.78
C ILE A 252 16.81 5.24 -18.39
N LEU A 253 17.81 4.41 -18.08
CA LEU A 253 18.09 3.86 -16.77
C LEU A 253 19.26 4.64 -16.19
N GLN A 254 19.05 5.32 -15.07
CA GLN A 254 20.10 6.04 -14.36
C GLN A 254 20.40 5.31 -13.06
N ARG A 255 21.67 5.07 -12.75
CA ARG A 255 22.03 4.51 -11.44
C ARG A 255 21.70 5.51 -10.34
N THR A 256 20.99 5.05 -9.32
CA THR A 256 20.78 5.86 -8.12
C THR A 256 22.12 5.99 -7.41
N THR A 257 22.68 7.19 -7.41
CA THR A 257 23.89 7.45 -6.63
C THR A 257 23.43 7.54 -5.18
N GLU A 258 23.87 6.63 -4.31
CA GLU A 258 23.73 6.83 -2.87
C GLU A 258 24.38 8.18 -2.52
N VAL A 259 23.56 9.19 -2.22
CA VAL A 259 24.03 10.29 -1.38
C VAL A 259 24.19 9.66 -0.01
N MET A 260 25.40 9.20 0.29
CA MET A 260 25.77 8.82 1.65
C MET A 260 25.32 9.93 2.60
N ALA A 261 24.36 9.61 3.46
CA ALA A 261 24.05 10.40 4.64
C ALA A 261 25.15 10.22 5.69
#